data_AF-A0A920RI40-F1
#
_entry.id   AF-A0A920RI40-F1
#
_cell.length_a   1.000
_cell.length_b   1.000
_cell.length_c   1.000
_cell.angle_alpha   90.00
_cell.angle_beta   90.00
_cell.angle_gamma   90.00
#
_symmetry.space_group_name_H-M   'P 1'
#
loop_
_entity.id
_entity.type
_entity.pdbx_description
1 polymer ?
#
loop_
_entity_poly.entity_id
_entity_poly.type
_entity_poly.pdbx_seq_one_letter_code
_entity_poly.pdbx_strand_id
1 'polypeptide(L)' 'MNDALLEVEVVYALPEEQFLVELSLPSGSTARDAVEQSGLLTRFPQ' A
#
# COMPACT_ATOMS: atom_id res chain seq x y z
N MET A 1 7.54 22.64 1.20
CA MET A 1 7.72 21.53 2.16
C MET A 1 8.45 20.42 1.41
N ASN A 2 9.25 19.60 2.08
CA ASN A 2 10.04 18.57 1.40
C ASN A 2 9.11 17.39 1.07
N ASP A 3 8.40 17.48 -0.05
CA ASP A 3 7.55 16.41 -0.61
C ASP A 3 8.41 15.27 -1.18
N ALA A 4 9.32 14.73 -0.37
CA ALA A 4 10.06 13.54 -0.77
C ALA A 4 9.07 12.37 -0.78
N LEU A 5 8.97 11.68 -1.91
CA LEU A 5 8.19 10.45 -2.01
C LEU A 5 9.00 9.28 -1.44
N LEU A 6 8.29 8.37 -0.77
CA LEU A 6 8.76 7.09 -0.26
C LEU A 6 8.23 6.01 -1.19
N GLU A 7 9.13 5.24 -1.79
CA GLU A 7 8.76 4.03 -2.52
C GLU A 7 8.55 2.89 -1.52
N VAL A 8 7.36 2.30 -1.52
CA VAL A 8 6.97 1.22 -0.63
C VAL A 8 6.21 0.14 -1.39
N GLU A 9 6.25 -1.09 -0.89
CA GLU A 9 5.47 -2.20 -1.42
C GLU A 9 4.43 -2.64 -0.39
N VAL A 10 3.19 -2.82 -0.84
CA VAL A 10 2.11 -3.40 -0.02
C VAL A 10 1.87 -4.83 -0.50
N VAL A 11 2.09 -5.79 0.40
CA VAL A 11 1.93 -7.22 0.12
C VAL A 11 0.86 -7.82 1.04
N TYR A 12 -0.10 -8.51 0.44
CA TYR A 12 -1.09 -9.32 1.16
C TYR A 12 -1.02 -10.75 0.64
N ALA A 13 -0.46 -11.63 1.47
CA ALA A 13 -0.24 -13.03 1.13
C ALA A 13 -1.39 -13.89 1.67
N LEU A 14 -2.29 -14.31 0.77
CA LEU A 14 -3.28 -15.35 1.06
C LEU A 14 -2.67 -16.73 0.74
N PRO A 15 -3.23 -17.82 1.29
CA PRO A 15 -2.74 -19.17 0.99
C PRO A 15 -2.80 -19.51 -0.50
N GLU A 16 -3.81 -19.02 -1.23
CA GLU A 16 -4.07 -19.34 -2.63
C GLU A 16 -3.43 -18.36 -3.62
N GLU A 17 -3.36 -17.07 -3.24
CA GLU A 17 -2.79 -16.01 -4.08
C GLU A 17 -2.11 -14.92 -3.26
N GLN A 18 -1.15 -14.22 -3.86
CA GLN A 18 -0.61 -12.99 -3.29
C GLN A 18 -1.09 -11.77 -4.06
N PHE A 19 -1.34 -10.69 -3.34
CA PHE A 19 -1.50 -9.36 -3.88
C PHE A 19 -0.26 -8.53 -3.53
N LEU A 20 0.35 -7.90 -4.53
CA LEU A 20 1.53 -7.05 -4.36
C LEU A 20 1.35 -5.80 -5.23
N VAL A 21 1.56 -4.63 -4.64
CA VAL A 21 1.52 -3.34 -5.33
C VAL A 21 2.63 -2.44 -4.83
N GLU A 22 3.38 -1.85 -5.76
CA GLU A 22 4.35 -0.79 -5.50
C GLU A 22 3.63 0.57 -5.47
N LEU A 23 3.97 1.43 -4.49
CA LEU A 23 3.39 2.75 -4.31
C LEU A 23 4.46 3.78 -3.99
N SER A 24 4.26 5.00 -4.50
CA SER A 24 5.04 6.18 -4.11
C SER A 24 4.17 7.06 -3.19
N LEU A 25 4.55 7.19 -1.92
CA LEU A 25 3.78 7.91 -0.91
C LEU A 25 4.51 9.15 -0.39
N PRO A 26 3.81 10.24 -0.02
CA PRO A 26 4.46 11.37 0.64
C PRO A 26 5.21 10.96 1.91
N SER A 27 6.39 11.53 2.15
CA SER A 27 7.11 11.33 3.40
C SER A 27 6.25 11.69 4.61
N GLY A 28 6.20 10.80 5.60
CA GLY A 28 5.32 10.93 6.77
C GLY A 28 3.97 10.23 6.62
N SER A 29 3.67 9.66 5.45
CA SER A 29 2.52 8.75 5.29
C SER A 29 2.63 7.55 6.22
N THR A 30 1.47 7.05 6.65
CA THR A 30 1.37 5.90 7.55
C THR A 30 1.18 4.60 6.77
N ALA A 31 1.36 3.47 7.46
CA ALA A 31 1.03 2.16 6.89
C ALA A 31 -0.46 2.07 6.48
N ARG A 32 -1.35 2.76 7.20
CA ARG A 32 -2.77 2.81 6.86
C ARG A 32 -3.00 3.52 5.52
N ASP A 33 -2.34 4.65 5.30
CA ASP A 33 -2.44 5.39 4.03
C ASP A 33 -1.96 4.53 2.85
N ALA A 34 -0.90 3.73 3.05
CA ALA A 34 -0.41 2.78 2.06
C ALA A 34 -1.46 1.71 1.72
N VAL A 35 -2.09 1.11 2.73
CA VAL A 35 -3.14 0.10 2.54
C VAL A 35 -4.36 0.70 1.82
N GLU A 36 -4.79 1.89 2.22
CA GLU A 36 -5.93 2.58 1.58
C GLU A 36 -5.63 2.93 0.12
N GLN A 37 -4.41 3.42 -0.18
CA GLN A 37 -4.00 3.75 -1.56
C GLN A 37 -3.72 2.53 -2.44
N SER A 38 -3.31 1.39 -1.86
CA SER A 38 -3.01 0.17 -2.60
C SER A 38 -4.23 -0.44 -3.32
N GLY A 39 -5.45 -0.01 -2.96
CA GLY A 39 -6.70 -0.63 -3.42
C GLY A 39 -6.97 -2.00 -2.80
N LEU A 40 -6.12 -2.46 -1.86
CA LEU A 40 -6.26 -3.74 -1.15
C LEU A 40 -7.66 -3.90 -0.56
N LEU A 41 -8.16 -2.88 0.14
CA LEU A 41 -9.46 -2.92 0.82
C LEU A 41 -10.64 -3.06 -0.16
N THR A 42 -10.50 -2.53 -1.38
CA THR A 42 -11.51 -2.70 -2.43
C THR A 42 -11.42 -4.08 -3.07
N ARG A 43 -10.20 -4.60 -3.27
CA ARG A 43 -9.96 -5.94 -3.85
C ARG A 43 -10.31 -7.08 -2.88
N PHE A 44 -10.16 -6.86 -1.58
CA PHE A 44 -10.40 -7.82 -0.49
C PHE A 44 -11.19 -7.14 0.67
N PRO A 45 -12.52 -7.03 0.57
CA PRO A 45 -13.35 -6.28 1.53
C PRO A 45 -13.70 -7.03 2.84
N GLN A 46 -12.96 -8.10 3.15
CA GLN A 46 -13.31 -9.11 4.17
C GLN A 46 -13.00 -8.66 5.60
#